data_AF-A0AAE2V9M6-F1
#
_entry.id   AF-A0AAE2V9M6-F1
#
_cell.length_a   1.000
_cell.length_b   1.000
_cell.length_c   1.000
_cell.angle_alpha   90.00
_cell.angle_beta   90.00
_cell.angle_gamma   90.00
#
_symmetry.space_group_name_H-M   'P 1'
#
loop_
_entity.id
_entity.type
_entity.pdbx_description
1 polymer ?
#
loop_
_entity_poly.entity_id
_entity_poly.type
_entity_poly.pdbx_seq_one_letter_code
_entity_poly.pdbx_strand_id
1 'polypeptide(L)'
;MTTISYLLASVFLLSTALSANPQREQRHRKIHESMEKHKGLKFPYFAPSVHIGYQHPDKNQKCLAYYNEIKVAKTTKHTYFATIGFDVGYLGIQDHGSGPLAIFSVWDKGGGDNNQASVPEEDKTRVLYTNSKAKSSRFGGEGSGAKTMMPYAWEVGKTYAFLLRLTPLEKGTIYTAWIAEKGQPWQKIASYRTVVTKDRLSGFYSFVEDYRRDGHTGQKARLAYYPYQAVMTADGQWTAVTEGRGTIADDVLQNGHSGVKNGVFFSQSGAGTADYNTMPKRFSVEHDDKMLGSSTLPKN
;
A
#
# COMPACT_ATOMS: atom_id res chain seq x y z
N MET A 1 -33.39 -34.35 24.31
CA MET A 1 -34.45 -33.71 23.50
C MET A 1 -34.88 -32.44 24.22
N THR A 2 -34.69 -31.26 23.57
CA THR A 2 -35.63 -30.09 23.54
C THR A 2 -36.25 -29.59 24.87
N THR A 3 -36.27 -28.31 25.29
CA THR A 3 -36.13 -27.01 24.60
C THR A 3 -36.06 -25.87 25.64
N ILE A 4 -35.20 -24.88 25.36
CA ILE A 4 -35.29 -23.41 25.51
C ILE A 4 -36.62 -22.82 26.07
N SER A 5 -36.55 -21.85 27.00
CA SER A 5 -36.90 -20.42 26.74
C SER A 5 -36.79 -19.50 27.96
N TYR A 6 -36.08 -18.40 27.75
CA TYR A 6 -35.91 -17.23 28.62
C TYR A 6 -37.11 -16.28 28.56
N LEU A 7 -37.34 -15.52 29.64
CA LEU A 7 -38.33 -14.44 29.71
C LEU A 7 -37.71 -13.20 30.39
N LEU A 8 -37.83 -12.05 29.71
CA LEU A 8 -37.82 -10.65 30.18
C LEU A 8 -36.53 -10.10 30.83
N ALA A 9 -36.12 -8.84 30.69
CA ALA A 9 -36.53 -7.67 29.92
C ALA A 9 -35.53 -6.53 30.23
N SER A 10 -35.56 -5.50 29.39
CA SER A 10 -35.32 -4.08 29.74
C SER A 10 -33.96 -3.45 29.44
N VAL A 11 -34.04 -2.52 28.48
CA VAL A 11 -33.47 -1.16 28.47
C VAL A 11 -31.94 -1.03 28.32
N PHE A 12 -31.51 -0.51 27.18
CA PHE A 12 -30.77 0.77 27.14
C PHE A 12 -30.97 1.45 25.78
N LEU A 13 -31.59 2.63 25.82
CA LEU A 13 -31.51 3.65 24.78
C LEU A 13 -30.09 4.23 24.70
N LEU A 14 -29.73 4.71 23.50
CA LEU A 14 -28.75 5.74 23.19
C LEU A 14 -27.51 5.84 24.11
N SER A 15 -26.37 5.35 23.62
CA SER A 15 -25.16 6.17 23.46
C SER A 15 -24.04 5.35 22.81
N THR A 16 -23.71 5.64 21.56
CA THR A 16 -22.35 5.38 21.07
C THR A 16 -21.85 6.65 20.42
N ALA A 17 -21.65 7.67 21.26
CA ALA A 17 -20.65 8.67 20.94
C ALA A 17 -19.34 7.92 20.70
N LEU A 18 -18.77 8.14 19.51
CA LEU A 18 -17.47 7.65 19.09
C LEU A 18 -16.46 7.84 20.22
N SER A 19 -15.90 6.76 20.77
CA SER A 19 -14.65 6.88 21.51
C SER A 19 -13.55 7.21 20.49
N ALA A 20 -13.24 8.49 20.34
CA ALA A 20 -12.14 8.93 19.50
C ALA A 20 -10.82 8.33 20.02
N ASN A 21 -10.04 7.73 19.13
CA ASN A 21 -8.74 7.16 19.46
C ASN A 21 -7.78 8.31 19.88
N PRO A 22 -7.27 8.33 21.13
CA PRO A 22 -6.43 9.43 21.63
C PRO A 22 -5.19 9.73 20.77
N GLN A 23 -4.62 8.71 20.12
CA GLN A 23 -3.49 8.89 19.20
C GLN A 23 -3.89 9.66 17.94
N ARG A 24 -5.10 9.40 17.41
CA ARG A 24 -5.64 10.11 16.25
C ARG A 24 -5.86 11.59 16.58
N GLU A 25 -6.43 11.89 17.73
CA GLU A 25 -6.67 13.27 18.16
C GLU A 25 -5.36 14.04 18.37
N GLN A 26 -4.38 13.41 19.01
CA GLN A 26 -3.05 14.02 19.18
C GLN A 26 -2.40 14.34 17.83
N ARG A 27 -2.51 13.43 16.86
CA ARG A 27 -2.02 13.65 15.50
C ARG A 27 -2.74 14.80 14.81
N HIS A 28 -4.07 14.86 14.91
CA HIS A 28 -4.85 15.95 14.33
C HIS A 28 -4.48 17.30 14.93
N ARG A 29 -4.28 17.37 16.25
CA ARG A 29 -3.82 18.58 16.93
C ARG A 29 -2.49 19.09 16.37
N LYS A 30 -1.51 18.20 16.22
CA LYS A 30 -0.19 18.53 15.62
C LYS A 30 -0.32 19.03 14.18
N ILE A 31 -1.26 18.49 13.41
CA ILE A 31 -1.55 18.94 12.04
C ILE A 31 -2.13 20.36 12.07
N HIS A 32 -3.11 20.63 12.92
CA HIS A 32 -3.68 21.99 13.06
C HIS A 32 -2.62 23.01 13.49
N GLU A 33 -1.79 22.69 14.48
CA GLU A 33 -0.67 23.54 14.91
C GLU A 33 0.30 23.83 13.74
N SER A 34 0.59 22.81 12.92
CA SER A 34 1.43 22.97 11.73
C SER A 34 0.76 23.83 10.67
N MET A 35 -0.55 23.70 10.47
CA MET A 35 -1.31 24.53 9.53
C MET A 35 -1.29 26.01 9.96
N GLU A 36 -1.52 26.29 11.24
CA GLU A 36 -1.49 27.66 11.77
C GLU A 36 -0.11 28.31 11.61
N LYS A 37 0.95 27.56 11.92
CA LYS A 37 2.34 28.02 11.73
C LYS A 37 2.65 28.35 10.26
N HIS A 38 1.97 27.72 9.31
CA HIS A 38 2.24 27.85 7.87
C HIS A 38 1.05 28.42 7.08
N LYS A 39 0.17 29.19 7.71
CA LYS A 39 -1.05 29.76 7.10
C LYS A 39 -0.81 30.67 5.88
N GLY A 40 0.44 31.11 5.65
CA GLY A 40 0.83 31.89 4.47
C GLY A 40 1.11 31.06 3.22
N LEU A 41 1.09 29.72 3.31
CA LEU A 41 1.26 28.86 2.14
C LEU A 41 0.01 28.88 1.24
N LYS A 42 0.22 28.75 -0.07
CA LYS A 42 -0.87 28.73 -1.06
C LYS A 42 -1.75 27.48 -0.94
N PHE A 43 -1.14 26.36 -0.60
CA PHE A 43 -1.77 25.05 -0.42
C PHE A 43 -1.42 24.48 0.96
N PRO A 44 -2.04 23.37 1.39
CA PRO A 44 -1.70 22.72 2.67
C PRO A 44 -0.22 22.41 2.88
N TYR A 45 0.19 22.40 4.16
CA TYR A 45 1.58 22.22 4.59
C TYR A 45 2.22 20.89 4.13
N PHE A 46 1.44 19.82 4.02
CA PHE A 46 1.88 18.57 3.41
C PHE A 46 0.80 18.02 2.50
N ALA A 47 1.18 17.10 1.62
CA ALA A 47 0.22 16.38 0.79
C ALA A 47 -0.29 15.14 1.55
N PRO A 48 -1.59 15.04 1.84
CA PRO A 48 -2.13 13.92 2.60
C PRO A 48 -1.95 12.60 1.84
N SER A 49 -1.62 11.51 2.54
CA SER A 49 -1.50 10.21 1.88
C SER A 49 -2.86 9.76 1.36
N VAL A 50 -2.93 9.36 0.10
CA VAL A 50 -4.14 8.83 -0.53
C VAL A 50 -3.94 7.36 -0.86
N HIS A 51 -5.01 6.57 -0.74
CA HIS A 51 -4.94 5.12 -0.90
C HIS A 51 -6.02 4.65 -1.88
N ILE A 52 -5.78 3.49 -2.46
CA ILE A 52 -6.79 2.66 -3.12
C ILE A 52 -6.78 1.32 -2.42
N GLY A 53 -7.88 0.93 -1.77
CA GLY A 53 -8.10 -0.44 -1.33
C GLY A 53 -8.81 -1.21 -2.44
N TYR A 54 -8.18 -2.24 -2.97
CA TYR A 54 -8.74 -3.05 -4.04
C TYR A 54 -9.61 -4.17 -3.48
N GLN A 55 -10.74 -4.44 -4.12
CA GLN A 55 -11.57 -5.59 -3.75
C GLN A 55 -11.03 -6.86 -4.40
N HIS A 56 -11.00 -7.95 -3.64
CA HIS A 56 -10.65 -9.25 -4.19
C HIS A 56 -11.74 -9.68 -5.20
N PRO A 57 -11.38 -10.17 -6.41
CA PRO A 57 -12.36 -10.53 -7.43
C PRO A 57 -13.29 -11.67 -6.97
N ASP A 58 -12.75 -12.63 -6.20
CA ASP A 58 -13.55 -13.59 -5.43
C ASP A 58 -12.96 -13.81 -4.03
N LYS A 59 -13.68 -13.39 -2.98
CA LYS A 59 -13.20 -13.47 -1.58
C LYS A 59 -12.95 -14.90 -1.07
N ASN A 60 -13.52 -15.90 -1.75
CA ASN A 60 -13.34 -17.31 -1.41
C ASN A 60 -12.14 -17.94 -2.13
N GLN A 61 -11.67 -17.32 -3.21
CA GLN A 61 -10.55 -17.83 -3.99
C GLN A 61 -9.22 -17.54 -3.28
N LYS A 62 -8.37 -18.57 -3.17
CA LYS A 62 -7.00 -18.39 -2.69
C LYS A 62 -6.14 -17.80 -3.80
N CYS A 63 -5.49 -16.69 -3.51
CA CYS A 63 -4.55 -16.04 -4.43
C CYS A 63 -3.12 -16.12 -3.90
N LEU A 64 -2.20 -16.57 -4.74
CA LEU A 64 -0.79 -16.79 -4.42
C LEU A 64 0.14 -15.73 -5.02
N ALA A 65 -0.34 -14.93 -5.97
CA ALA A 65 0.42 -13.79 -6.46
C ALA A 65 -0.50 -12.58 -6.69
N TYR A 66 0.09 -11.40 -6.59
CA TYR A 66 -0.55 -10.13 -6.92
C TYR A 66 0.35 -9.34 -7.87
N TYR A 67 -0.23 -8.88 -8.97
CA TYR A 67 0.39 -8.09 -10.01
C TYR A 67 -0.26 -6.71 -10.04
N ASN A 68 0.55 -5.66 -10.15
CA ASN A 68 0.06 -4.30 -10.36
C ASN A 68 1.05 -3.48 -11.19
N GLU A 69 0.53 -2.64 -12.06
CA GLU A 69 1.28 -1.66 -12.83
C GLU A 69 1.14 -0.26 -12.23
N ILE A 70 2.20 0.54 -12.37
CA ILE A 70 2.18 1.96 -12.02
C ILE A 70 2.83 2.79 -13.13
N LYS A 71 2.19 3.92 -13.45
CA LYS A 71 2.78 5.00 -14.25
C LYS A 71 2.74 6.29 -13.44
N VAL A 72 3.90 6.74 -12.99
CA VAL A 72 4.04 8.03 -12.30
C VAL A 72 4.04 9.13 -13.35
N ALA A 73 3.00 9.97 -13.35
CA ALA A 73 2.88 11.09 -14.28
C ALA A 73 3.40 12.41 -13.69
N LYS A 74 3.40 12.52 -12.36
CA LYS A 74 3.99 13.66 -11.65
C LYS A 74 4.53 13.21 -10.30
N THR A 75 5.74 13.63 -9.99
CA THR A 75 6.41 13.35 -8.71
C THR A 75 6.94 14.63 -8.07
N THR A 76 7.20 14.54 -6.78
CA THR A 76 7.99 15.49 -6.01
C THR A 76 8.98 14.66 -5.19
N LYS A 77 10.23 15.11 -5.06
CA LYS A 77 11.19 14.44 -4.16
C LYS A 77 10.55 14.19 -2.79
N HIS A 78 10.89 13.05 -2.21
CA HIS A 78 10.28 12.50 -1.01
C HIS A 78 8.82 12.06 -1.18
N THR A 79 8.51 11.47 -2.33
CA THR A 79 7.25 10.78 -2.55
C THR A 79 7.45 9.28 -2.57
N TYR A 80 6.59 8.57 -1.84
CA TYR A 80 6.47 7.12 -1.99
C TYR A 80 5.22 6.77 -2.79
N PHE A 81 5.39 6.00 -3.85
CA PHE A 81 4.33 5.41 -4.64
C PHE A 81 4.29 3.90 -4.37
N ALA A 82 3.63 3.51 -3.29
CA ALA A 82 3.39 2.11 -2.98
C ALA A 82 2.41 1.53 -4.00
N THR A 83 2.89 0.58 -4.80
CA THR A 83 2.14 0.01 -5.92
C THR A 83 1.41 -1.25 -5.48
N ILE A 84 2.08 -2.13 -4.75
CA ILE A 84 1.48 -3.31 -4.12
C ILE A 84 1.59 -3.17 -2.61
N GLY A 85 0.47 -2.88 -1.97
CA GLY A 85 0.23 -3.09 -0.55
C GLY A 85 -0.49 -4.41 -0.32
N PHE A 86 -0.17 -5.06 0.79
CA PHE A 86 -0.83 -6.29 1.26
C PHE A 86 -0.86 -6.29 2.79
N ASP A 87 -1.60 -7.23 3.35
CA ASP A 87 -1.90 -7.30 4.79
C ASP A 87 -0.68 -7.28 5.74
N VAL A 88 0.52 -7.63 5.27
CA VAL A 88 1.76 -7.61 6.06
C VAL A 88 2.93 -6.94 5.34
N GLY A 89 2.67 -6.12 4.32
CA GLY A 89 3.76 -5.36 3.72
C GLY A 89 3.36 -4.40 2.62
N TYR A 90 4.39 -3.81 2.00
CA TYR A 90 4.24 -2.95 0.85
C TYR A 90 5.45 -3.06 -0.09
N LEU A 91 5.21 -2.75 -1.35
CA LEU A 91 6.13 -2.82 -2.47
C LEU A 91 5.84 -1.66 -3.42
N GLY A 92 6.86 -0.91 -3.83
CA GLY A 92 6.69 0.22 -4.74
C GLY A 92 7.98 0.94 -5.10
N ILE A 93 7.84 2.18 -5.59
CA ILE A 93 8.96 3.05 -5.96
C ILE A 93 8.93 4.38 -5.20
N GLN A 94 10.10 4.91 -4.86
CA GLN A 94 10.28 6.22 -4.25
C GLN A 94 11.05 7.18 -5.16
N ASP A 95 10.60 8.42 -5.18
CA ASP A 95 11.43 9.57 -5.60
C ASP A 95 12.24 10.00 -4.38
N HIS A 96 13.21 9.16 -4.01
CA HIS A 96 13.92 9.34 -2.75
C HIS A 96 14.94 10.48 -2.85
N GLY A 97 15.23 11.14 -1.72
CA GLY A 97 16.13 12.31 -1.69
C GLY A 97 17.53 12.02 -2.25
N SER A 98 17.97 10.76 -2.18
CA SER A 98 19.25 10.26 -2.69
C SER A 98 19.18 9.62 -4.09
N GLY A 99 18.02 9.67 -4.76
CA GLY A 99 17.80 9.04 -6.08
C GLY A 99 16.64 8.04 -6.07
N PRO A 100 16.21 7.58 -7.25
CA PRO A 100 15.05 6.70 -7.41
C PRO A 100 15.31 5.29 -6.85
N LEU A 101 14.36 4.78 -6.06
CA LEU A 101 14.47 3.49 -5.39
C LEU A 101 13.25 2.61 -5.66
N ALA A 102 13.44 1.30 -5.72
CA ALA A 102 12.40 0.30 -5.48
C ALA A 102 12.50 -0.18 -4.02
N ILE A 103 11.36 -0.29 -3.35
CA ILE A 103 11.28 -0.66 -1.93
C ILE A 103 10.35 -1.84 -1.76
N PHE A 104 10.76 -2.80 -0.93
CA PHE A 104 9.93 -3.89 -0.45
C PHE A 104 10.07 -3.98 1.07
N SER A 105 8.96 -3.98 1.80
CA SER A 105 8.92 -4.12 3.26
C SER A 105 7.90 -5.17 3.67
N VAL A 106 8.22 -5.94 4.70
CA VAL A 106 7.30 -6.86 5.38
C VAL A 106 7.45 -6.70 6.88
N TRP A 107 6.33 -6.48 7.56
CA TRP A 107 6.27 -6.36 9.02
C TRP A 107 6.61 -7.67 9.71
N ASP A 108 7.05 -7.58 10.97
CA ASP A 108 7.16 -8.70 11.88
C ASP A 108 5.77 -9.22 12.27
N LYS A 109 5.72 -10.34 13.01
CA LYS A 109 4.46 -10.90 13.52
C LYS A 109 3.67 -9.84 14.29
N GLY A 110 2.36 -9.75 14.00
CA GLY A 110 1.47 -8.80 14.66
C GLY A 110 1.77 -7.32 14.36
N GLY A 111 2.60 -7.02 13.35
CA GLY A 111 3.04 -5.65 13.05
C GLY A 111 4.35 -5.26 13.73
N GLY A 112 4.88 -6.09 14.64
CA GLY A 112 6.08 -5.81 15.42
C GLY A 112 5.87 -4.73 16.49
N ASP A 113 6.97 -4.13 16.93
CA ASP A 113 7.02 -3.01 17.88
C ASP A 113 7.62 -1.76 17.22
N ASN A 114 7.31 -0.55 17.72
CA ASN A 114 7.93 0.67 17.20
C ASN A 114 9.45 0.68 17.41
N ASN A 115 9.94 0.09 18.49
CA ASN A 115 11.34 -0.22 18.68
C ASN A 115 11.65 -1.60 18.07
N GLN A 116 12.23 -1.60 16.87
CA GLN A 116 12.63 -2.81 16.17
C GLN A 116 13.55 -3.76 16.95
N ALA A 117 14.28 -3.26 17.96
CA ALA A 117 15.18 -4.06 18.79
C ALA A 117 14.44 -4.82 19.90
N SER A 118 13.20 -4.43 20.20
CA SER A 118 12.35 -5.07 21.22
C SER A 118 11.60 -6.29 20.70
N VAL A 119 11.58 -6.54 19.38
CA VAL A 119 10.91 -7.71 18.81
C VAL A 119 11.73 -8.97 19.09
N PRO A 120 11.12 -10.04 19.66
CA PRO A 120 11.78 -11.34 19.83
C PRO A 120 12.23 -11.95 18.51
N GLU A 121 13.36 -12.67 18.49
CA GLU A 121 13.93 -13.21 17.25
C GLU A 121 13.00 -14.21 16.53
N GLU A 122 12.21 -14.95 17.31
CA GLU A 122 11.19 -15.89 16.86
C GLU A 122 9.97 -15.23 16.21
N ASP A 123 9.79 -13.92 16.39
CA ASP A 123 8.69 -13.15 15.82
C ASP A 123 9.14 -12.26 14.64
N LYS A 124 10.46 -12.18 14.40
CA LYS A 124 11.03 -11.37 13.31
C LYS A 124 10.84 -11.99 11.94
N THR A 125 10.54 -11.13 10.98
CA THR A 125 10.64 -11.44 9.55
C THR A 125 12.10 -11.58 9.13
N ARG A 126 12.43 -12.68 8.45
CA ARG A 126 13.80 -13.03 8.05
C ARG A 126 14.05 -12.71 6.58
N VAL A 127 15.25 -12.21 6.29
CA VAL A 127 15.70 -11.98 4.91
C VAL A 127 16.27 -13.28 4.33
N LEU A 128 15.69 -13.76 3.22
CA LEU A 128 16.16 -14.94 2.51
C LEU A 128 16.98 -14.59 1.27
N TYR A 129 16.65 -13.48 0.62
CA TYR A 129 17.34 -13.01 -0.58
C TYR A 129 17.34 -11.49 -0.61
N THR A 130 18.46 -10.91 -1.06
CA THR A 130 18.59 -9.49 -1.37
C THR A 130 19.25 -9.39 -2.74
N ASN A 131 18.68 -8.57 -3.64
CA ASN A 131 19.33 -8.27 -4.91
C ASN A 131 20.74 -7.70 -4.67
N SER A 132 21.71 -8.03 -5.53
CA SER A 132 23.10 -7.55 -5.38
C SER A 132 23.26 -6.03 -5.44
N LYS A 133 22.31 -5.32 -6.04
CA LYS A 133 22.27 -3.84 -6.07
C LYS A 133 21.58 -3.24 -4.83
N ALA A 134 20.89 -4.05 -4.05
CA ALA A 134 20.02 -3.59 -2.96
C ALA A 134 20.67 -3.74 -1.59
N LYS A 135 20.09 -3.06 -0.61
CA LYS A 135 20.43 -3.23 0.81
C LYS A 135 19.18 -3.60 1.59
N SER A 136 19.28 -4.71 2.32
CA SER A 136 18.26 -5.12 3.30
C SER A 136 18.64 -4.66 4.70
N SER A 137 17.65 -4.22 5.47
CA SER A 137 17.79 -3.80 6.86
C SER A 137 16.46 -3.96 7.58
N ARG A 138 16.44 -3.69 8.89
CA ARG A 138 15.19 -3.63 9.65
C ARG A 138 14.65 -2.20 9.72
N PHE A 139 13.36 -2.07 10.02
CA PHE A 139 12.68 -0.79 10.25
C PHE A 139 11.87 -0.80 11.55
N GLY A 140 11.55 0.39 12.05
CA GLY A 140 10.76 0.66 13.25
C GLY A 140 9.95 1.96 13.10
N GLY A 141 9.25 2.37 14.16
CA GLY A 141 8.49 3.64 14.26
C GLY A 141 7.06 3.60 13.72
N GLU A 142 6.70 2.55 12.98
CA GLU A 142 5.37 2.31 12.39
C GLU A 142 4.99 0.82 12.53
N GLY A 143 5.24 0.27 13.71
CA GLY A 143 5.59 -1.13 13.86
C GLY A 143 7.04 -1.38 13.43
N SER A 144 7.41 -2.64 13.24
CA SER A 144 8.74 -3.03 12.76
C SER A 144 8.72 -4.23 11.84
N GLY A 145 9.83 -4.43 11.13
CA GLY A 145 9.96 -5.49 10.13
C GLY A 145 11.28 -5.45 9.38
N ALA A 146 11.31 -6.13 8.24
CA ALA A 146 12.42 -6.10 7.29
C ALA A 146 12.05 -5.25 6.07
N LYS A 147 13.03 -4.50 5.57
CA LYS A 147 12.91 -3.72 4.34
C LYS A 147 14.13 -3.89 3.44
N THR A 148 13.92 -3.74 2.14
CA THR A 148 14.96 -3.72 1.12
C THR A 148 14.78 -2.46 0.31
N MET A 149 15.87 -1.69 0.16
CA MET A 149 15.92 -0.53 -0.72
C MET A 149 16.90 -0.85 -1.86
N MET A 150 16.41 -0.83 -3.08
CA MET A 150 17.19 -1.12 -4.29
C MET A 150 17.24 0.14 -5.16
N PRO A 151 18.43 0.68 -5.48
CA PRO A 151 18.57 1.67 -6.54
C PRO A 151 17.94 1.16 -7.82
N TYR A 152 16.97 1.90 -8.33
CA TYR A 152 16.21 1.53 -9.51
C TYR A 152 15.83 2.80 -10.24
N ALA A 153 16.50 3.05 -11.37
CA ALA A 153 16.40 4.27 -12.16
C ALA A 153 15.06 4.38 -12.91
N TRP A 154 13.96 4.42 -12.16
CA TRP A 154 12.65 4.66 -12.74
C TRP A 154 12.50 6.12 -13.18
N GLU A 155 11.68 6.36 -14.19
CA GLU A 155 11.46 7.68 -14.79
C GLU A 155 9.98 8.01 -14.85
N VAL A 156 9.66 9.30 -14.75
CA VAL A 156 8.29 9.82 -14.93
C VAL A 156 7.82 9.52 -16.35
N GLY A 157 6.56 9.09 -16.49
CA GLY A 157 5.93 8.81 -17.78
C GLY A 157 6.09 7.37 -18.28
N LYS A 158 7.03 6.60 -17.72
CA LYS A 158 7.18 5.17 -17.96
C LYS A 158 6.25 4.33 -17.06
N THR A 159 5.92 3.13 -17.52
CA THR A 159 5.11 2.16 -16.76
C THR A 159 6.01 1.09 -16.18
N TYR A 160 5.83 0.82 -14.88
CA TYR A 160 6.54 -0.24 -14.16
C TYR A 160 5.54 -1.28 -13.67
N ALA A 161 5.93 -2.54 -13.77
CA ALA A 161 5.16 -3.67 -13.29
C ALA A 161 5.80 -4.22 -12.01
N PHE A 162 4.95 -4.57 -11.05
CA PHE A 162 5.34 -5.24 -9.82
C PHE A 162 4.65 -6.58 -9.71
N LEU A 163 5.38 -7.54 -9.14
CA LEU A 163 4.83 -8.84 -8.78
C LEU A 163 5.22 -9.16 -7.34
N LEU A 164 4.22 -9.55 -6.55
CA LEU A 164 4.40 -10.14 -5.23
C LEU A 164 3.91 -11.58 -5.29
N ARG A 165 4.74 -12.53 -4.87
CA ARG A 165 4.36 -13.95 -4.73
C ARG A 165 4.44 -14.40 -3.28
N LEU A 166 3.40 -15.10 -2.85
CA LEU A 166 3.33 -15.84 -1.60
C LEU A 166 3.64 -17.32 -1.89
N THR A 167 4.51 -17.90 -1.06
CA THR A 167 4.75 -19.34 -1.00
C THR A 167 4.50 -19.80 0.44
N PRO A 168 3.44 -20.59 0.70
CA PRO A 168 3.18 -21.12 2.03
C PRO A 168 4.28 -22.12 2.41
N LEU A 169 4.70 -22.12 3.68
CA LEU A 169 5.53 -23.16 4.27
C LEU A 169 4.74 -23.88 5.37
N GLU A 170 5.25 -25.02 5.86
CA GLU A 170 4.71 -25.63 7.08
C GLU A 170 4.75 -24.64 8.25
N LYS A 171 5.87 -23.92 8.39
CA LYS A 171 6.07 -22.87 9.40
C LYS A 171 6.52 -21.57 8.74
N GLY A 172 5.60 -20.63 8.63
CA GLY A 172 5.83 -19.31 8.05
C GLY A 172 5.41 -19.19 6.60
N THR A 173 5.69 -18.04 6.01
CA THR A 173 5.32 -17.72 4.63
C THR A 173 6.48 -17.03 3.95
N ILE A 174 6.80 -17.41 2.72
CA ILE A 174 7.77 -16.68 1.91
C ILE A 174 7.04 -15.66 1.04
N TYR A 175 7.47 -14.40 1.11
CA TYR A 175 7.06 -13.34 0.19
C TYR A 175 8.23 -12.97 -0.70
N THR A 176 8.03 -12.99 -2.02
CA THR A 176 9.06 -12.57 -2.97
C THR A 176 8.52 -11.45 -3.85
N ALA A 177 9.34 -10.40 -4.02
CA ALA A 177 8.98 -9.22 -4.78
C ALA A 177 9.88 -9.07 -6.03
N TRP A 178 9.26 -8.67 -7.14
CA TRP A 178 9.94 -8.34 -8.38
C TRP A 178 9.44 -7.00 -8.95
N ILE A 179 10.28 -6.36 -9.76
CA ILE A 179 9.98 -5.16 -10.53
C ILE A 179 10.51 -5.28 -11.95
N ALA A 180 9.79 -4.70 -12.91
CA ALA A 180 10.26 -4.50 -14.28
C ALA A 180 9.74 -3.16 -14.81
N GLU A 181 10.47 -2.50 -15.71
CA GLU A 181 9.84 -1.58 -16.66
C GLU A 181 8.96 -2.44 -17.58
N LYS A 182 7.74 -2.01 -17.91
CA LYS A 182 6.79 -2.85 -18.65
C LYS A 182 7.41 -3.31 -19.98
N GLY A 183 7.44 -4.63 -20.20
CA GLY A 183 8.06 -5.24 -21.38
C GLY A 183 9.57 -5.52 -21.27
N GLN A 184 10.20 -5.12 -20.17
CA GLN A 184 11.61 -5.41 -19.88
C GLN A 184 11.76 -6.61 -18.93
N PRO A 185 12.95 -7.22 -18.83
CA PRO A 185 13.21 -8.31 -17.92
C PRO A 185 12.96 -7.96 -16.45
N TRP A 186 12.39 -8.92 -15.71
CA TRP A 186 12.15 -8.79 -14.28
C TRP A 186 13.44 -8.81 -13.47
N GLN A 187 13.46 -7.97 -12.43
CA GLN A 187 14.49 -7.97 -11.41
C GLN A 187 13.87 -8.36 -10.07
N LYS A 188 14.37 -9.44 -9.48
CA LYS A 188 14.00 -9.85 -8.12
C LYS A 188 14.59 -8.86 -7.12
N ILE A 189 13.75 -8.28 -6.26
CA ILE A 189 14.18 -7.28 -5.26
C ILE A 189 14.70 -7.99 -4.01
N ALA A 190 13.83 -8.79 -3.39
CA ALA A 190 14.11 -9.52 -2.17
C ALA A 190 13.10 -10.67 -1.98
N SER A 191 13.48 -11.63 -1.12
CA SER A 191 12.57 -12.64 -0.56
C SER A 191 12.66 -12.59 0.95
N TYR A 192 11.50 -12.61 1.63
CA TYR A 192 11.39 -12.64 3.08
C TYR A 192 10.62 -13.85 3.55
N ARG A 193 10.95 -14.35 4.75
CA ARG A 193 10.18 -15.37 5.46
C ARG A 193 9.56 -14.76 6.72
N THR A 194 8.22 -14.76 6.79
CA THR A 194 7.49 -14.46 8.02
C THR A 194 7.34 -15.72 8.87
N VAL A 195 6.91 -15.54 10.11
CA VAL A 195 6.70 -16.63 11.08
C VAL A 195 5.27 -17.20 11.03
N VAL A 196 4.31 -16.38 10.63
CA VAL A 196 2.91 -16.78 10.42
C VAL A 196 2.78 -17.45 9.05
N THR A 197 2.20 -18.66 9.04
CA THR A 197 1.80 -19.36 7.81
C THR A 197 0.50 -18.74 7.28
N LYS A 198 0.52 -18.33 6.02
CA LYS A 198 -0.64 -17.91 5.23
C LYS A 198 -0.69 -18.74 3.96
N ASP A 199 -1.90 -19.07 3.54
CA ASP A 199 -2.17 -19.83 2.32
C ASP A 199 -2.78 -18.96 1.19
N ARG A 200 -2.92 -17.65 1.44
CA ARG A 200 -3.38 -16.65 0.47
C ARG A 200 -2.84 -15.27 0.79
N LEU A 201 -2.68 -14.45 -0.25
CA LEU A 201 -2.50 -13.01 -0.13
C LEU A 201 -3.84 -12.33 0.16
N SER A 202 -3.80 -11.23 0.92
CA SER A 202 -5.00 -10.43 1.21
C SER A 202 -4.66 -8.97 1.48
N GLY A 203 -5.69 -8.12 1.56
CA GLY A 203 -5.54 -6.71 1.90
C GLY A 203 -4.83 -5.92 0.82
N PHE A 204 -5.23 -6.06 -0.45
CA PHE A 204 -4.58 -5.37 -1.57
C PHE A 204 -4.83 -3.87 -1.54
N TYR A 205 -3.76 -3.07 -1.60
CA TYR A 205 -3.88 -1.62 -1.72
C TYR A 205 -2.74 -0.98 -2.52
N SER A 206 -2.89 0.30 -2.84
CA SER A 206 -1.82 1.21 -3.28
C SER A 206 -1.92 2.51 -2.51
N PHE A 207 -0.83 3.26 -2.40
CA PHE A 207 -0.88 4.62 -1.85
C PHE A 207 0.18 5.55 -2.44
N VAL A 208 -0.09 6.85 -2.32
CA VAL A 208 0.85 7.93 -2.62
C VAL A 208 1.06 8.74 -1.35
N GLU A 209 2.30 8.85 -0.91
CA GLU A 209 2.66 9.50 0.36
C GLU A 209 3.71 10.60 0.16
N ASP A 210 3.49 11.73 0.84
CA ASP A 210 4.51 12.71 1.18
C ASP A 210 5.11 12.37 2.55
N TYR A 211 6.31 11.78 2.55
CA TYR A 211 7.00 11.39 3.79
C TYR A 211 7.93 12.49 4.31
N ARG A 212 8.05 13.62 3.60
CA ARG A 212 8.88 14.75 4.03
C ARG A 212 8.11 15.75 4.87
N ARG A 213 6.87 16.07 4.48
CA ARG A 213 5.93 16.93 5.21
C ARG A 213 6.59 18.23 5.73
N ASP A 214 7.24 18.99 4.85
CA ASP A 214 8.07 20.16 5.24
C ASP A 214 7.52 21.52 4.78
N GLY A 215 6.24 21.59 4.39
CA GLY A 215 5.64 22.82 3.85
C GLY A 215 5.86 22.94 2.36
N HIS A 216 7.08 22.72 1.88
CA HIS A 216 7.44 22.85 0.47
C HIS A 216 6.88 21.70 -0.37
N THR A 217 6.98 20.47 0.13
CA THR A 217 6.46 19.28 -0.58
C THR A 217 4.94 19.23 -0.66
N GLY A 218 4.23 19.85 0.30
CA GLY A 218 2.78 20.00 0.27
C GLY A 218 2.27 20.93 -0.83
N GLN A 219 3.08 21.90 -1.25
CA GLN A 219 2.74 22.83 -2.34
C GLN A 219 2.80 22.20 -3.73
N LYS A 220 3.25 20.95 -3.85
CA LYS A 220 3.49 20.28 -5.13
C LYS A 220 2.61 19.05 -5.28
N ALA A 221 2.00 18.92 -6.46
CA ALA A 221 1.14 17.80 -6.78
C ALA A 221 1.96 16.54 -7.12
N ARG A 222 1.38 15.39 -6.80
CA ARG A 222 1.81 14.04 -7.18
C ARG A 222 0.68 13.37 -7.94
N LEU A 223 0.99 12.55 -8.92
CA LEU A 223 -0.01 11.83 -9.72
C LEU A 223 0.57 10.51 -10.21
N ALA A 224 -0.12 9.43 -9.89
CA ALA A 224 0.14 8.09 -10.39
C ALA A 224 -1.13 7.48 -11.00
N TYR A 225 -0.93 6.71 -12.06
CA TYR A 225 -1.95 5.87 -12.68
C TYR A 225 -1.59 4.40 -12.43
N TYR A 226 -2.61 3.55 -12.31
CA TYR A 226 -2.46 2.11 -12.14
C TYR A 226 -3.15 1.39 -13.30
N PRO A 227 -2.43 1.14 -14.43
CA PRO A 227 -3.06 0.69 -15.68
C PRO A 227 -3.69 -0.70 -15.64
N TYR A 228 -3.18 -1.61 -14.81
CA TYR A 228 -3.67 -2.98 -14.72
C TYR A 228 -3.30 -3.64 -13.39
N GLN A 229 -4.25 -4.40 -12.83
CA GLN A 229 -4.10 -5.18 -11.61
C GLN A 229 -4.67 -6.57 -11.82
N ALA A 230 -4.00 -7.60 -11.30
CA ALA A 230 -4.52 -8.95 -11.33
C ALA A 230 -3.96 -9.80 -10.19
N VAL A 231 -4.72 -10.82 -9.81
CA VAL A 231 -4.28 -11.83 -8.85
C VAL A 231 -4.15 -13.18 -9.54
N MET A 232 -3.17 -13.97 -9.11
CA MET A 232 -3.03 -15.36 -9.54
C MET A 232 -3.64 -16.26 -8.49
N THR A 233 -4.57 -17.11 -8.91
CA THR A 233 -5.20 -18.12 -8.08
C THR A 233 -4.25 -19.28 -7.76
N ALA A 234 -4.62 -20.14 -6.81
CA ALA A 234 -3.85 -21.32 -6.45
C ALA A 234 -3.68 -22.35 -7.59
N ASP A 235 -4.61 -22.41 -8.53
CA ASP A 235 -4.57 -23.20 -9.77
C ASP A 235 -3.84 -22.50 -10.92
N GLY A 236 -3.26 -21.31 -10.67
CA GLY A 236 -2.41 -20.60 -11.63
C GLY A 236 -3.15 -19.76 -12.66
N GLN A 237 -4.46 -19.57 -12.50
CA GLN A 237 -5.26 -18.67 -13.35
C GLN A 237 -5.09 -17.22 -12.88
N TRP A 238 -5.09 -16.29 -13.83
CA TRP A 238 -5.03 -14.86 -13.55
C TRP A 238 -6.42 -14.25 -13.69
N THR A 239 -6.80 -13.43 -12.72
CA THR A 239 -8.09 -12.70 -12.72
C THR A 239 -7.82 -11.22 -12.49
N ALA A 240 -8.42 -10.36 -13.32
CA ALA A 240 -8.29 -8.93 -13.16
C ALA A 240 -8.90 -8.45 -11.84
N VAL A 241 -8.29 -7.42 -11.25
CA VAL A 241 -8.81 -6.73 -10.06
C VAL A 241 -9.37 -5.39 -10.53
N THR A 242 -10.70 -5.30 -10.60
CA THR A 242 -11.40 -4.21 -11.30
C THR A 242 -12.15 -3.25 -10.39
N GLU A 243 -12.16 -3.48 -9.09
CA GLU A 243 -12.87 -2.65 -8.11
C GLU A 243 -11.93 -2.03 -7.08
N GLY A 244 -12.11 -0.74 -6.81
CA GLY A 244 -11.31 0.02 -5.86
C GLY A 244 -12.15 0.91 -4.95
N ARG A 245 -11.60 1.21 -3.78
CA ARG A 245 -12.12 2.21 -2.84
C ARG A 245 -11.03 3.20 -2.45
N GLY A 246 -11.26 4.47 -2.72
CA GLY A 246 -10.38 5.56 -2.31
C GLY A 246 -10.51 5.89 -0.83
N THR A 247 -9.38 6.17 -0.17
CA THR A 247 -9.33 6.77 1.17
C THR A 247 -8.22 7.80 1.26
N ILE A 248 -8.30 8.67 2.25
CA ILE A 248 -7.29 9.68 2.58
C ILE A 248 -6.88 9.50 4.03
N ALA A 249 -5.57 9.54 4.30
CA ALA A 249 -5.06 9.62 5.67
C ALA A 249 -5.16 11.07 6.15
N ASP A 250 -5.30 11.24 7.47
CA ASP A 250 -5.34 12.56 8.09
C ASP A 250 -6.43 13.45 7.46
N ASP A 251 -7.71 13.10 7.69
CA ASP A 251 -8.91 13.77 7.15
C ASP A 251 -9.09 15.23 7.61
N VAL A 252 -8.04 15.83 8.17
CA VAL A 252 -7.89 17.27 8.35
C VAL A 252 -7.52 17.94 7.02
N LEU A 253 -6.69 17.28 6.19
CA LEU A 253 -6.32 17.76 4.87
C LEU A 253 -7.02 16.94 3.79
N GLN A 254 -7.68 17.63 2.86
CA GLN A 254 -8.56 17.00 1.88
C GLN A 254 -8.07 17.13 0.43
N ASN A 255 -6.93 17.79 0.18
CA ASN A 255 -6.40 18.01 -1.18
C ASN A 255 -5.71 16.75 -1.72
N GLY A 256 -6.50 15.74 -2.04
CA GLY A 256 -6.05 14.50 -2.65
C GLY A 256 -7.18 13.50 -2.75
N HIS A 257 -7.14 12.65 -3.76
CA HIS A 257 -8.09 11.55 -3.91
C HIS A 257 -7.57 10.49 -4.86
N SER A 258 -8.29 9.39 -4.90
CA SER A 258 -8.14 8.34 -5.89
C SER A 258 -9.44 8.18 -6.66
N GLY A 259 -9.38 7.65 -7.86
CA GLY A 259 -10.55 7.46 -8.71
C GLY A 259 -10.21 6.76 -10.01
N VAL A 260 -11.05 6.96 -11.02
CA VAL A 260 -10.84 6.47 -12.40
C VAL A 260 -10.72 7.65 -13.34
N LYS A 261 -9.74 7.59 -14.24
CA LYS A 261 -9.54 8.57 -15.31
C LYS A 261 -9.15 7.82 -16.57
N ASN A 262 -9.89 8.03 -17.67
CA ASN A 262 -9.65 7.35 -18.95
C ASN A 262 -9.58 5.81 -18.81
N GLY A 263 -10.48 5.22 -18.03
CA GLY A 263 -10.56 3.76 -17.85
C GLY A 263 -9.46 3.15 -16.97
N VAL A 264 -8.61 3.95 -16.31
CA VAL A 264 -7.58 3.45 -15.39
C VAL A 264 -7.73 4.06 -14.01
N PHE A 265 -7.35 3.31 -12.97
CA PHE A 265 -7.26 3.87 -11.63
C PHE A 265 -6.16 4.94 -11.56
N PHE A 266 -6.35 5.93 -10.69
CA PHE A 266 -5.33 6.93 -10.39
C PHE A 266 -5.39 7.35 -8.92
N SER A 267 -4.28 7.91 -8.44
CA SER A 267 -4.17 8.58 -7.15
C SER A 267 -3.41 9.89 -7.33
N GLN A 268 -3.90 10.95 -6.69
CA GLN A 268 -3.23 12.25 -6.66
C GLN A 268 -3.31 12.92 -5.30
N SER A 269 -2.30 13.71 -4.96
CA SER A 269 -2.25 14.45 -3.70
C SER A 269 -1.32 15.66 -3.78
N GLY A 270 -1.61 16.70 -2.99
CA GLY A 270 -0.79 17.90 -2.83
C GLY A 270 -1.10 19.00 -3.84
N ALA A 271 -0.62 20.21 -3.56
CA ALA A 271 -0.99 21.43 -4.26
C ALA A 271 -2.53 21.61 -4.33
N GLY A 272 -3.03 22.11 -5.46
CA GLY A 272 -4.46 22.35 -5.71
C GLY A 272 -5.22 21.15 -6.29
N THR A 273 -4.85 19.92 -5.92
CA THR A 273 -5.65 18.73 -6.27
C THR A 273 -7.04 18.82 -5.64
N ALA A 274 -8.05 18.23 -6.31
CA ALA A 274 -9.43 18.36 -5.87
C ALA A 274 -9.66 17.74 -4.49
N ASP A 275 -10.64 18.29 -3.77
CA ASP A 275 -11.04 17.86 -2.44
C ASP A 275 -11.59 16.42 -2.47
N TYR A 276 -11.09 15.58 -1.58
CA TYR A 276 -11.49 14.19 -1.42
C TYR A 276 -13.00 13.98 -1.30
N ASN A 277 -13.71 14.87 -0.57
CA ASN A 277 -15.14 14.74 -0.35
C ASN A 277 -15.97 15.08 -1.61
N THR A 278 -15.36 15.68 -2.62
CA THR A 278 -16.02 15.98 -3.90
C THR A 278 -15.96 14.83 -4.91
N MET A 279 -15.29 13.72 -4.56
CA MET A 279 -15.03 12.63 -5.50
C MET A 279 -15.71 11.31 -5.08
N PRO A 280 -16.10 10.45 -6.04
CA PRO A 280 -16.57 9.11 -5.75
C PRO A 280 -15.53 8.29 -4.98
N LYS A 281 -15.95 7.69 -3.86
CA LYS A 281 -15.07 6.89 -3.00
C LYS A 281 -14.94 5.44 -3.46
N ARG A 282 -15.90 4.95 -4.25
CA ARG A 282 -15.89 3.61 -4.86
C ARG A 282 -15.91 3.77 -6.36
N PHE A 283 -15.16 2.93 -7.06
CA PHE A 283 -14.97 3.03 -8.49
C PHE A 283 -14.53 1.68 -9.06
N SER A 284 -14.77 1.50 -10.35
CA SER A 284 -14.39 0.30 -11.08
C SER A 284 -13.84 0.63 -12.46
N VAL A 285 -13.09 -0.30 -13.04
CA VAL A 285 -12.55 -0.26 -14.40
C VAL A 285 -12.95 -1.52 -15.16
N GLU A 286 -12.86 -1.48 -16.48
CA GLU A 286 -13.04 -2.65 -17.34
C GLU A 286 -11.68 -3.10 -17.87
N HIS A 287 -11.41 -4.39 -17.77
CA HIS A 287 -10.17 -5.00 -18.23
C HIS A 287 -10.47 -6.35 -18.89
N ASP A 288 -9.80 -6.64 -20.00
CA ASP A 288 -9.79 -7.99 -20.58
C ASP A 288 -8.86 -8.89 -19.76
N ASP A 289 -9.36 -10.06 -19.33
CA ASP A 289 -8.61 -11.06 -18.55
C ASP A 289 -7.37 -11.62 -19.29
N LYS A 290 -7.25 -11.36 -20.60
CA LYS A 290 -6.18 -11.86 -21.48
C LYS A 290 -4.85 -11.10 -21.37
N MET A 291 -4.75 -10.07 -20.54
CA MET A 291 -3.59 -9.16 -20.51
C MET A 291 -2.29 -9.75 -19.93
N LEU A 292 -2.34 -10.84 -19.15
CA LEU A 292 -1.16 -11.48 -18.56
C LEU A 292 -0.88 -12.87 -19.17
N GLY A 293 -0.03 -12.92 -20.20
CA GLY A 293 0.52 -14.18 -20.69
C GLY A 293 1.55 -14.77 -19.71
N SER A 294 1.40 -16.04 -19.32
CA SER A 294 2.27 -16.72 -18.34
C SER A 294 3.77 -16.72 -18.68
N SER A 295 4.13 -16.58 -19.96
CA SER A 295 5.52 -16.48 -20.44
C SER A 295 6.23 -15.18 -20.04
N THR A 296 5.48 -14.18 -19.56
CA THR A 296 6.02 -12.86 -19.21
C THR A 296 6.32 -12.68 -17.73
N LEU A 297 5.94 -13.64 -16.87
CA LEU A 297 6.14 -13.55 -15.42
C LEU A 297 7.46 -14.22 -15.00
N PRO A 298 8.14 -13.72 -13.96
CA PRO A 298 9.37 -14.32 -13.47
C PRO A 298 9.08 -15.74 -12.96
N LYS A 299 9.92 -16.69 -13.40
CA LYS A 299 9.97 -18.04 -12.82
C LYS A 299 10.73 -17.98 -11.48
N ASN A 300 10.37 -18.88 -10.57
CA ASN A 300 11.00 -18.96 -9.24
C ASN A 300 12.51 -19.19 -9.32
#